data_AF-A0A2M9A7K7-F1
#
_entry.id   AF-A0A2M9A7K7-F1
#
_cell.length_a   1.000
_cell.length_b   1.000
_cell.length_c   1.000
_cell.angle_alpha   90.00
_cell.angle_beta   90.00
_cell.angle_gamma   90.00
#
_symmetry.space_group_name_H-M   'P 1'
#
loop_
_entity.id
_entity.type
_entity.pdbx_description
1 polymer ?
#
loop_
_entity_poly.entity_id
_entity_poly.type
_entity_poly.pdbx_seq_one_letter_code
_entity_poly.pdbx_strand_id
1 'polypeptide(L)'
;MEDSSDYECKQSKIFRDFDKAYAEGKLDYLKQLFLPYILNNIADLYAFKQEKMKQFLEALDMHQILKLYLYYKQMPIDMRRYMEGQSQSIKEAIADTNKERQTAVSDWIKEHAARHRDVTIKTQCLFFEKIADQVIPPIEKALADYESSLKS
;
A
#
# COMPACT_ATOMS: atom_id res chain seq x y z
N MET A 1 36.04 8.69 8.50
CA MET A 1 36.60 7.45 7.93
C MET A 1 36.48 6.43 9.05
N GLU A 2 35.62 5.44 9.07
CA GLU A 2 34.65 4.78 8.18
C GLU A 2 33.51 4.34 9.16
N ASP A 3 32.26 4.11 8.85
CA ASP A 3 31.55 3.99 7.59
C ASP A 3 30.08 4.33 7.84
N SER A 4 29.47 5.04 6.89
CA SER A 4 28.10 5.55 6.97
C SER A 4 27.12 4.66 6.19
N SER A 5 27.43 3.38 5.94
CA SER A 5 26.69 2.60 4.93
C SER A 5 26.06 1.27 5.36
N ASP A 6 26.13 0.83 6.62
CA ASP A 6 25.51 -0.45 7.01
C ASP A 6 24.00 -0.38 7.28
N TYR A 7 23.39 0.78 7.07
CA TYR A 7 21.93 0.91 6.88
C TYR A 7 21.54 0.67 5.42
N GLU A 8 22.12 -0.33 4.75
CA GLU A 8 21.38 -1.09 3.76
C GLU A 8 20.24 -1.81 4.50
N CYS A 9 19.22 -1.05 4.87
CA CYS A 9 17.87 -1.55 5.01
C CYS A 9 17.60 -2.24 3.69
N LYS A 10 17.80 -3.56 3.63
CA LYS A 10 17.53 -4.40 2.47
C LYS A 10 16.10 -4.08 2.07
N GLN A 11 15.96 -3.16 1.12
CA GLN A 11 14.66 -2.66 0.72
C GLN A 11 13.89 -3.88 0.24
N SER A 12 12.65 -4.03 0.72
CA SER A 12 11.84 -5.20 0.40
C SER A 12 11.81 -5.36 -1.13
N LYS A 13 11.78 -6.60 -1.62
CA LYS A 13 11.75 -6.87 -3.07
C LYS A 13 10.64 -6.07 -3.79
N ILE A 14 9.56 -5.79 -3.08
CA ILE A 14 8.47 -4.89 -3.48
C ILE A 14 9.04 -3.50 -3.85
N PHE A 15 9.87 -2.89 -3.01
CA PHE A 15 10.49 -1.59 -3.30
C PHE A 15 11.30 -1.60 -4.60
N ARG A 16 12.15 -2.63 -4.81
CA ARG A 16 12.99 -2.71 -6.01
C ARG A 16 12.19 -2.98 -7.28
N ASP A 17 11.19 -3.86 -7.20
CA ASP A 17 10.34 -4.18 -8.35
C ASP A 17 9.46 -3.00 -8.75
N PHE A 18 9.05 -2.18 -7.79
CA PHE A 18 8.28 -0.98 -8.07
C PHE A 18 9.14 0.21 -8.53
N ASP A 19 10.32 0.47 -7.93
CA ASP A 19 11.27 1.47 -8.45
C ASP A 19 11.72 1.11 -9.86
N LYS A 20 11.89 -0.19 -10.14
CA LYS A 20 12.12 -0.71 -11.49
C LYS A 20 10.92 -0.48 -12.40
N ALA A 21 9.69 -0.78 -11.97
CA ALA A 21 8.50 -0.50 -12.77
C ALA A 21 8.37 1.00 -13.08
N TYR A 22 8.71 1.87 -12.14
CA TYR A 22 8.76 3.31 -12.34
C TYR A 22 9.87 3.73 -13.32
N ALA A 23 11.11 3.25 -13.12
CA ALA A 23 12.25 3.52 -13.99
C ALA A 23 12.04 2.98 -15.42
N GLU A 24 11.25 1.92 -15.57
CA GLU A 24 10.87 1.31 -16.84
C GLU A 24 9.58 1.92 -17.44
N GLY A 25 9.00 2.95 -16.82
CA GLY A 25 7.81 3.65 -17.32
C GLY A 25 6.51 2.84 -17.26
N LYS A 26 6.45 1.77 -16.47
CA LYS A 26 5.31 0.85 -16.33
C LYS A 26 4.20 1.39 -15.42
N LEU A 27 3.85 2.67 -15.57
CA LEU A 27 2.81 3.35 -14.79
C LEU A 27 1.41 2.76 -15.03
N ASP A 28 1.16 2.23 -16.24
CA ASP A 28 -0.10 1.58 -16.59
C ASP A 28 -0.40 0.38 -15.70
N TYR A 29 0.62 -0.40 -15.36
CA TYR A 29 0.46 -1.55 -14.47
C TYR A 29 0.04 -1.11 -13.05
N LEU A 30 0.62 -0.02 -12.56
CA LEU A 30 0.27 0.55 -11.24
C LEU A 30 -1.19 1.03 -11.23
N LYS A 31 -1.62 1.68 -12.31
CA LYS A 31 -3.01 2.11 -12.51
C LYS A 31 -3.99 0.93 -12.56
N GLN A 32 -3.63 -0.14 -13.27
CA GLN A 32 -4.43 -1.37 -13.36
C GLN A 32 -4.62 -2.07 -12.02
N LEU A 33 -3.74 -1.85 -11.05
CA LEU A 33 -3.91 -2.35 -9.69
C LEU A 33 -4.68 -1.36 -8.81
N PHE A 34 -4.26 -0.09 -8.83
CA PHE A 34 -4.78 0.94 -7.91
C PHE A 34 -6.25 1.25 -8.16
N LEU A 35 -6.62 1.50 -9.41
CA LEU A 35 -7.96 1.99 -9.74
C LEU A 35 -9.03 0.92 -9.40
N PRO A 36 -8.91 -0.34 -9.84
CA PRO A 36 -9.87 -1.37 -9.45
C PRO A 36 -9.94 -1.61 -7.94
N TYR A 37 -8.81 -1.54 -7.23
CA TYR A 37 -8.81 -1.67 -5.77
C TYR A 37 -9.70 -0.63 -5.12
N ILE A 38 -9.56 0.65 -5.48
CA ILE A 38 -10.38 1.71 -4.91
C ILE A 38 -11.85 1.58 -5.35
N LEU A 39 -12.11 1.34 -6.63
CA LEU A 39 -13.48 1.24 -7.15
C LEU A 39 -14.26 0.07 -6.52
N ASN A 40 -13.60 -1.07 -6.31
CA ASN A 40 -14.21 -2.22 -5.61
C ASN A 40 -14.49 -1.95 -4.13
N ASN A 41 -13.88 -0.91 -3.55
CA ASN A 41 -14.07 -0.49 -2.17
C ASN A 41 -14.73 0.91 -2.08
N ILE A 42 -15.47 1.34 -3.10
CA ILE A 42 -16.01 2.71 -3.16
C ILE A 42 -16.96 3.03 -2.00
N ALA A 43 -17.77 2.06 -1.57
CA ALA A 43 -18.66 2.18 -0.43
C ALA A 43 -17.88 2.38 0.89
N ASP A 44 -16.80 1.61 1.08
CA ASP A 44 -15.91 1.75 2.24
C ASP A 44 -15.17 3.10 2.23
N LEU A 45 -14.75 3.57 1.05
CA LEU A 45 -14.14 4.89 0.90
C LEU A 45 -15.13 6.00 1.25
N TYR A 46 -16.38 5.88 0.79
CA TYR A 46 -17.46 6.79 1.16
C TYR A 46 -17.68 6.82 2.68
N ALA A 47 -17.81 5.65 3.32
CA ALA A 47 -17.98 5.55 4.77
C ALA A 47 -16.79 6.16 5.52
N PHE A 48 -15.55 5.88 5.08
CA PHE A 48 -14.35 6.49 5.63
C PHE A 48 -14.38 8.03 5.55
N LYS A 49 -14.77 8.57 4.39
CA LYS A 49 -14.91 10.02 4.19
C LYS A 49 -15.94 10.62 5.15
N GLN A 50 -17.13 10.01 5.26
CA GLN A 50 -18.23 10.55 6.07
C GLN A 50 -18.02 10.38 7.58
N GLU A 51 -17.40 9.29 8.02
CA GLU A 51 -17.32 8.94 9.44
C GLU A 51 -15.98 9.32 10.07
N LYS A 52 -14.87 9.07 9.36
CA LYS A 52 -13.52 9.25 9.91
C LYS A 52 -12.96 10.62 9.55
N MET A 53 -13.28 11.14 8.37
CA MET A 53 -12.73 12.42 7.88
C MET A 53 -13.69 13.60 8.05
N LYS A 54 -14.86 13.42 8.68
CA LYS A 54 -15.94 14.44 8.76
C LYS A 54 -15.45 15.83 9.15
N GLN A 55 -14.52 15.93 10.10
CA GLN A 55 -13.99 17.20 10.62
C GLN A 55 -12.93 17.84 9.70
N PHE A 56 -12.44 17.10 8.72
CA PHE A 56 -11.34 17.50 7.83
C PHE A 56 -11.77 17.55 6.35
N LEU A 57 -13.05 17.31 6.04
CA LEU A 57 -13.56 17.20 4.67
C LEU A 57 -13.33 18.45 3.82
N GLU A 58 -13.35 19.64 4.44
CA GLU A 58 -13.12 20.91 3.76
C GLU A 58 -11.63 21.27 3.65
N ALA A 59 -10.78 20.60 4.42
CA ALA A 59 -9.35 20.90 4.50
C ALA A 59 -8.48 19.97 3.64
N LEU A 60 -9.02 18.82 3.21
CA LEU A 60 -8.28 17.79 2.51
C LEU A 60 -8.80 17.58 1.09
N ASP A 61 -7.88 17.52 0.14
CA ASP A 61 -8.19 17.14 -1.24
C ASP A 61 -8.33 15.60 -1.38
N MET A 62 -8.86 15.15 -2.52
CA MET A 62 -9.04 13.72 -2.79
C MET A 62 -7.73 12.94 -2.75
N HIS A 63 -6.62 13.57 -3.12
CA HIS A 63 -5.31 12.96 -3.08
C HIS A 63 -4.88 12.64 -1.63
N GLN A 64 -5.03 13.59 -0.72
CA GLN A 64 -4.76 13.40 0.71
C GLN A 64 -5.72 12.39 1.34
N ILE A 65 -7.02 12.45 1.02
CA ILE A 65 -8.03 11.51 1.51
C ILE A 65 -7.68 10.07 1.11
N LEU A 66 -7.28 9.84 -0.15
CA LEU A 66 -6.93 8.51 -0.64
C LEU A 66 -5.69 7.95 0.06
N LYS A 67 -4.66 8.77 0.32
CA LYS A 67 -3.50 8.33 1.10
C LYS A 67 -3.91 7.92 2.52
N LEU A 68 -4.70 8.75 3.19
CA LEU A 68 -5.20 8.44 4.54
C LEU A 68 -6.07 7.18 4.55
N TYR A 69 -6.88 6.97 3.51
CA TYR A 69 -7.67 5.77 3.33
C TYR A 69 -6.80 4.50 3.22
N LEU A 70 -5.70 4.55 2.45
CA LEU A 70 -4.77 3.42 2.35
C LEU A 70 -4.11 3.09 3.70
N TYR A 71 -3.74 4.12 4.47
CA TYR A 71 -3.25 3.93 5.84
C TYR A 71 -4.32 3.36 6.78
N TYR A 72 -5.57 3.78 6.63
CA TYR A 72 -6.67 3.28 7.43
C TYR A 72 -6.98 1.80 7.13
N LYS A 73 -6.98 1.41 5.85
CA LYS A 73 -7.27 0.02 5.45
C LYS A 73 -6.19 -0.97 5.89
N GLN A 74 -4.94 -0.51 6.10
CA GLN A 74 -3.80 -1.37 6.48
C GLN A 74 -3.66 -2.61 5.58
N MET A 75 -4.04 -2.47 4.31
CA MET A 75 -4.13 -3.56 3.35
C MET A 75 -3.36 -3.20 2.09
N PRO A 76 -2.37 -4.02 1.71
CA PRO A 76 -1.74 -3.93 0.42
C PRO A 76 -2.75 -4.00 -0.73
N ILE A 77 -2.56 -3.17 -1.75
CA ILE A 77 -3.39 -3.14 -2.96
C ILE A 77 -3.28 -4.47 -3.72
N ASP A 78 -2.08 -5.05 -3.74
CA ASP A 78 -1.82 -6.40 -4.26
C ASP A 78 -1.35 -7.32 -3.12
N MET A 79 -2.33 -7.98 -2.48
CA MET A 79 -2.07 -8.93 -1.41
C MET A 79 -1.23 -10.13 -1.87
N ARG A 80 -1.36 -10.56 -3.12
CA ARG A 80 -0.60 -11.71 -3.63
C ARG A 80 0.88 -11.37 -3.66
N ARG A 81 1.26 -10.25 -4.29
CA ARG A 81 2.65 -9.80 -4.35
C ARG A 81 3.21 -9.49 -2.98
N TYR A 82 2.40 -8.89 -2.10
CA TYR A 82 2.80 -8.65 -0.72
C TYR A 82 3.17 -9.95 -0.01
N MET A 83 2.32 -10.99 -0.11
CA MET A 83 2.57 -12.29 0.52
C MET A 83 3.78 -13.00 -0.10
N GLU A 84 3.98 -12.91 -1.41
CA GLU A 84 5.17 -13.44 -2.09
C GLU A 84 6.46 -12.78 -1.55
N GLY A 85 6.47 -11.45 -1.43
CA GLY A 85 7.61 -10.69 -0.89
C GLY A 85 7.88 -10.97 0.60
N GLN A 86 6.82 -11.08 1.39
CA GLN A 86 6.92 -11.47 2.80
C GLN A 86 7.48 -12.89 2.94
N SER A 87 6.99 -13.84 2.13
CA SER A 87 7.46 -15.23 2.14
C SER A 87 8.94 -15.34 1.78
N GLN A 88 9.40 -14.56 0.80
CA GLN A 88 10.80 -14.51 0.42
C GLN A 88 11.67 -13.91 1.54
N SER A 89 11.23 -12.81 2.15
CA SER A 89 11.96 -12.16 3.25
C SER A 89 12.10 -13.09 4.46
N ILE A 90 11.05 -13.86 4.77
CA ILE A 90 11.08 -14.90 5.80
C ILE A 90 12.12 -15.96 5.44
N LYS A 91 12.08 -16.51 4.22
CA LYS A 91 13.02 -17.56 3.78
C LYS A 91 14.48 -17.11 3.90
N GLU A 92 14.77 -15.88 3.50
CA GLU A 92 16.12 -15.31 3.60
C GLU A 92 16.54 -15.09 5.05
N ALA A 93 15.63 -14.57 5.89
CA ALA A 93 15.93 -14.30 7.30
C ALA A 93 16.12 -15.59 8.12
N ILE A 94 15.47 -16.69 7.74
CA ILE A 94 15.54 -17.94 8.48
C ILE A 94 16.47 -19.00 7.88
N ALA A 95 17.17 -18.69 6.78
CA ALA A 95 18.00 -19.67 6.07
C ALA A 95 19.09 -20.29 6.95
N ASP A 96 19.65 -19.51 7.87
CA ASP A 96 20.79 -19.90 8.70
C ASP A 96 20.43 -20.09 10.19
N THR A 97 19.14 -20.18 10.54
CA THR A 97 18.76 -20.40 11.95
C THR A 97 18.77 -21.88 12.31
N ASN A 98 19.22 -22.19 13.51
CA ASN A 98 19.12 -23.52 14.11
C ASN A 98 17.74 -23.80 14.77
N LYS A 99 16.79 -22.85 14.69
CA LYS A 99 15.44 -23.02 15.25
C LYS A 99 14.59 -23.93 14.34
N GLU A 100 13.59 -24.57 14.94
CA GLU A 100 12.56 -25.23 14.17
C GLU A 100 11.85 -24.21 13.27
N ARG A 101 11.61 -24.58 12.00
CA ARG A 101 11.11 -23.67 10.97
C ARG A 101 9.84 -22.93 11.38
N GLN A 102 8.87 -23.63 12.00
CA GLN A 102 7.61 -22.98 12.40
C GLN A 102 7.82 -21.90 13.47
N THR A 103 8.69 -22.18 14.44
CA THR A 103 9.07 -21.22 15.48
C THR A 103 9.79 -20.01 14.88
N ALA A 104 10.77 -20.24 14.00
CA ALA A 104 11.51 -19.16 13.34
C ALA A 104 10.61 -18.24 12.51
N VAL A 105 9.64 -18.81 11.78
CA VAL A 105 8.64 -18.04 11.02
C VAL A 105 7.73 -17.23 11.97
N SER A 106 7.25 -17.85 13.04
CA SER A 106 6.36 -17.21 14.02
C SER A 106 7.03 -16.01 14.69
N ASP A 107 8.29 -16.17 15.12
CA ASP A 107 9.10 -15.11 15.72
C ASP A 107 9.29 -13.96 14.73
N TRP A 108 9.69 -14.26 13.49
CA TRP A 108 9.87 -13.25 12.46
C TRP A 108 8.59 -12.47 12.19
N ILE A 109 7.44 -13.14 12.12
CA ILE A 109 6.14 -12.47 11.89
C ILE A 109 5.83 -11.50 13.04
N LYS A 110 6.02 -11.93 14.29
CA LYS A 110 5.77 -11.08 15.48
C LYS A 110 6.65 -9.84 15.47
N GLU A 111 7.90 -9.98 15.07
CA GLU A 111 8.89 -8.90 15.11
C GLU A 111 8.80 -7.95 13.91
N HIS A 112 8.49 -8.45 12.72
CA HIS A 112 8.70 -7.70 11.47
C HIS A 112 7.44 -7.46 10.63
N ALA A 113 6.35 -8.21 10.81
CA ALA A 113 5.21 -8.12 9.90
C ALA A 113 4.53 -6.74 9.91
N ALA A 114 4.44 -6.10 11.09
CA ALA A 114 3.85 -4.76 11.21
C ALA A 114 4.67 -3.71 10.45
N ARG A 115 6.00 -3.71 10.64
CA ARG A 115 6.91 -2.80 9.93
C ARG A 115 6.91 -3.08 8.42
N HIS A 116 6.92 -4.35 8.02
CA HIS A 116 6.89 -4.73 6.60
C HIS A 116 5.62 -4.23 5.90
N ARG A 117 4.47 -4.34 6.58
CA ARG A 117 3.19 -3.79 6.11
C ARG A 117 3.23 -2.28 6.03
N ASP A 118 3.67 -1.58 7.07
CA ASP A 118 3.76 -0.12 7.10
C ASP A 118 4.61 0.43 5.96
N VAL A 119 5.79 -0.15 5.73
CA VAL A 119 6.65 0.18 4.58
C VAL A 119 5.90 -0.03 3.27
N THR A 120 5.20 -1.16 3.11
CA THR A 120 4.41 -1.44 1.90
C THR A 120 3.32 -0.38 1.67
N ILE A 121 2.59 0.03 2.70
CA ILE A 121 1.55 1.06 2.57
C ILE A 121 2.16 2.43 2.21
N LYS A 122 3.25 2.83 2.87
CA LYS A 122 4.01 4.06 2.53
C LYS A 122 4.41 4.09 1.06
N THR A 123 4.94 2.98 0.59
CA THR A 123 5.35 2.78 -0.79
C THR A 123 4.17 2.92 -1.77
N GLN A 124 3.02 2.31 -1.47
CA GLN A 124 1.80 2.51 -2.28
C GLN A 124 1.38 3.97 -2.37
N CYS A 125 1.47 4.71 -1.26
CA CYS A 125 1.16 6.14 -1.23
C CYS A 125 2.12 6.95 -2.12
N LEU A 126 3.41 6.60 -2.16
CA LEU A 126 4.39 7.25 -3.05
C LEU A 126 4.08 6.99 -4.53
N PHE A 127 3.68 5.77 -4.88
CA PHE A 127 3.32 5.46 -6.27
C PHE A 127 2.00 6.07 -6.69
N PHE A 128 1.05 6.16 -5.78
CA PHE A 128 -0.18 6.87 -6.03
C PHE A 128 0.08 8.31 -6.49
N GLU A 129 1.07 9.01 -5.90
CA GLU A 129 1.45 10.37 -6.36
C GLU A 129 1.80 10.43 -7.85
N LYS A 130 2.33 9.34 -8.41
CA LYS A 130 2.78 9.29 -9.82
C LYS A 130 1.66 9.02 -10.82
N ILE A 131 0.50 8.54 -10.36
CA ILE A 131 -0.65 8.19 -11.20
C ILE A 131 -1.92 8.97 -10.80
N ALA A 132 -1.82 9.86 -9.83
CA ALA A 132 -2.93 10.54 -9.17
C ALA A 132 -3.83 11.28 -10.16
N ASP A 133 -3.24 12.06 -11.06
CA ASP A 133 -3.90 12.82 -12.11
C ASP A 133 -4.78 11.94 -13.03
N GLN A 134 -4.38 10.68 -13.22
CA GLN A 134 -5.09 9.73 -14.08
C GLN A 134 -6.15 8.91 -13.36
N VAL A 135 -6.02 8.71 -12.04
CA VAL A 135 -6.92 7.83 -11.28
C VAL A 135 -7.90 8.59 -10.38
N ILE A 136 -7.58 9.81 -9.96
CA ILE A 136 -8.49 10.62 -9.12
C ILE A 136 -9.80 10.92 -9.85
N PRO A 137 -9.82 11.45 -11.10
CA PRO A 137 -11.08 11.78 -11.76
C PRO A 137 -12.09 10.63 -11.86
N PRO A 138 -11.71 9.40 -12.27
CA PRO A 138 -12.66 8.28 -12.27
C PRO A 138 -13.09 7.84 -10.86
N ILE A 139 -12.23 7.98 -9.84
CA ILE A 139 -12.59 7.69 -8.44
C ILE A 139 -13.62 8.69 -7.92
N GLU A 140 -13.39 9.98 -8.14
CA GLU A 140 -14.32 11.04 -7.74
C GLU A 140 -15.69 10.86 -8.38
N LYS A 141 -15.71 10.55 -9.67
CA LYS A 141 -16.95 10.23 -10.39
C LYS A 141 -17.68 9.05 -9.74
N ALA A 142 -16.99 7.95 -9.51
CA ALA A 142 -17.60 6.76 -8.89
C ALA A 142 -18.11 7.04 -7.47
N LEU A 143 -17.43 7.89 -6.71
CA LEU A 143 -17.84 8.29 -5.37
C LEU A 143 -19.11 9.15 -5.40
N ALA A 144 -19.20 10.08 -6.36
CA ALA A 144 -20.38 10.91 -6.57
C ALA A 144 -21.58 10.07 -7.03
N ASP A 145 -21.37 9.16 -7.99
CA ASP A 145 -22.41 8.23 -8.48
C ASP A 145 -22.94 7.35 -7.34
N TYR A 146 -22.04 6.84 -6.48
CA TYR A 146 -22.41 6.09 -5.29
C TYR A 146 -23.23 6.94 -4.31
N GLU A 147 -22.80 8.17 -3.99
CA GLU A 147 -23.54 9.07 -3.10
C GLU A 147 -24.96 9.39 -3.64
N SER A 148 -25.10 9.62 -4.94
CA SER A 148 -26.40 9.82 -5.59
C SER A 148 -27.31 8.60 -5.48
N SER A 149 -26.74 7.39 -5.58
CA SER A 149 -27.51 6.15 -5.47
C SER A 149 -28.10 5.92 -4.07
N LEU A 150 -27.50 6.50 -3.03
CA LEU A 150 -27.99 6.42 -1.65
C LEU A 150 -29.16 7.38 -1.36
N LYS A 151 -29.35 8.41 -2.19
CA LYS A 151 -30.40 9.43 -2.04
C LYS A 151 -31.64 9.16 -2.90
N SER A 152 -31.55 8.15 -3.77
CA SER A 152 -32.62 7.71 -4.69
C SER A 152 -33.43 6.58 -4.06
#